data_AF-A0A9Q3SYS9-F1
#
_entry.id   AF-A0A9Q3SYS9-F1
#
_cell.length_a   1.000
_cell.length_b   1.000
_cell.length_c   1.000
_cell.angle_alpha   90.00
_cell.angle_beta   90.00
_cell.angle_gamma   90.00
#
_symmetry.space_group_name_H-M   'P 1'
#
loop_
_entity.id
_entity.type
_entity.pdbx_description
1 polymer ?
#
loop_
_entity_poly.entity_id
_entity_poly.type
_entity_poly.pdbx_seq_one_letter_code
_entity_poly.pdbx_strand_id
1 'polypeptide(L)'
;MKFNTIQHILQTIRTRHNLTQVEFAEKIFVSRQTVSNWERGISTPPVTALTIIAKTFNMPLPEIVSALEGQQTDKAHTAERQLLVDAFLSLLFRHNGVYCDIDLIIQEAGIAHQHAIKLFNSPSAILQYIAKQIDAQVIAALSNSTATDPFEMIADYVLPVLYDNNHTLKILYTGHYANGEWLYFLKKVYIKWATPFFENYNLGTAPVSREFAIDLTVKTTLAIISTWLTQPIPTKPDDFRQTFLHLTHTPIAQIVSP
;
A
#
# COMPACT_ATOMS: atom_id res chain seq x y z
N MET A 1 19.92 11.54 -6.66
CA MET A 1 19.01 10.45 -6.23
C MET A 1 19.19 9.29 -7.20
N LYS A 2 19.79 8.17 -6.78
CA LYS A 2 20.00 6.99 -7.63
C LYS A 2 19.18 5.82 -7.10
N PHE A 3 18.54 5.11 -8.02
CA PHE A 3 17.58 4.04 -7.78
C PHE A 3 18.23 2.84 -7.06
N ASN A 4 17.63 2.38 -5.96
CA ASN A 4 18.01 1.15 -5.23
C ASN A 4 17.55 -0.09 -6.01
N THR A 5 18.28 -0.45 -7.05
CA THR A 5 18.04 -1.67 -7.84
C THR A 5 19.24 -2.60 -7.74
N ILE A 6 19.01 -3.92 -7.76
CA ILE A 6 20.10 -4.91 -7.63
C ILE A 6 21.20 -4.71 -8.68
N GLN A 7 20.84 -4.28 -9.90
CA GLN A 7 21.76 -3.94 -10.98
C GLN A 7 22.74 -2.85 -10.53
N HIS A 8 22.21 -1.79 -9.92
CA HIS A 8 23.00 -0.66 -9.44
C HIS A 8 23.91 -1.05 -8.27
N ILE A 9 23.43 -1.93 -7.37
CA ILE A 9 24.22 -2.42 -6.24
C ILE A 9 25.41 -3.25 -6.74
N LEU A 10 25.19 -4.19 -7.67
CA LEU A 10 26.27 -5.01 -8.21
C LEU A 10 27.34 -4.16 -8.92
N GLN A 11 26.92 -3.19 -9.74
CA GLN A 11 27.82 -2.24 -10.37
C GLN A 11 28.58 -1.40 -9.32
N THR A 12 27.92 -0.97 -8.26
CA THR A 12 28.52 -0.17 -7.18
C THR A 12 29.56 -0.96 -6.41
N ILE A 13 29.28 -2.22 -6.06
CA ILE A 13 30.24 -3.10 -5.39
C ILE A 13 31.47 -3.30 -6.29
N ARG A 14 31.24 -3.67 -7.56
CA ARG A 14 32.33 -3.94 -8.50
C ARG A 14 33.23 -2.71 -8.69
N THR A 15 32.64 -1.54 -8.92
CA THR A 15 33.37 -0.28 -9.14
C THR A 15 34.08 0.21 -7.89
N ARG A 16 33.46 0.08 -6.70
CA ARG A 16 34.09 0.44 -5.41
C ARG A 16 35.33 -0.38 -5.10
N HIS A 17 35.39 -1.61 -5.59
CA HIS A 17 36.56 -2.49 -5.46
C HIS A 17 37.51 -2.43 -6.67
N ASN A 18 37.31 -1.51 -7.61
CA ASN A 18 38.10 -1.35 -8.85
C ASN A 18 38.20 -2.63 -9.70
N LEU A 19 37.13 -3.43 -9.75
CA LEU A 19 37.12 -4.70 -10.47
C LEU A 19 36.48 -4.56 -11.86
N THR A 20 37.03 -5.30 -12.82
CA THR A 20 36.37 -5.59 -14.10
C THR A 20 35.24 -6.62 -13.91
N GLN A 21 34.33 -6.72 -14.89
CA GLN A 21 33.27 -7.74 -14.85
C GLN A 21 33.83 -9.17 -14.82
N VAL A 22 35.03 -9.38 -15.38
CA VAL A 22 35.73 -10.67 -15.36
C VAL A 22 36.20 -10.99 -13.94
N GLU A 23 36.95 -10.08 -13.33
CA GLU A 23 37.49 -10.26 -11.97
C GLU A 23 36.38 -10.36 -10.90
N PHE A 24 35.28 -9.63 -11.08
CA PHE A 24 34.11 -9.75 -10.20
C PHE A 24 33.44 -11.13 -10.33
N ALA A 25 33.33 -11.66 -11.56
CA ALA A 25 32.72 -12.97 -11.81
C ALA A 25 33.57 -14.11 -11.21
N GLU A 26 34.90 -14.02 -11.35
CA GLU A 26 35.84 -14.96 -10.75
C GLU A 26 35.71 -15.02 -9.22
N LYS A 27 35.61 -13.85 -8.56
CA LYS A 27 35.48 -13.75 -7.10
C LYS A 27 34.17 -14.31 -6.54
N ILE A 28 33.15 -14.49 -7.39
CA ILE A 28 31.84 -15.02 -6.97
C ILE A 28 31.48 -16.32 -7.69
N PHE A 29 32.46 -16.94 -8.37
CA PHE A 29 32.37 -18.24 -9.03
C PHE A 29 31.29 -18.33 -10.13
N VAL A 30 31.17 -17.29 -10.96
CA VAL A 30 30.26 -17.27 -12.12
C VAL A 30 30.97 -16.79 -13.38
N SER A 31 30.31 -16.87 -14.54
CA SER A 31 30.88 -16.36 -15.80
C SER A 31 30.79 -14.83 -15.92
N ARG A 32 31.70 -14.21 -16.67
CA ARG A 32 31.61 -12.78 -17.02
C ARG A 32 30.26 -12.44 -17.68
N GLN A 33 29.74 -13.34 -18.54
CA GLN A 33 28.44 -13.14 -19.21
C GLN A 33 27.28 -13.12 -18.20
N THR A 34 27.36 -13.95 -17.15
CA THR A 34 26.40 -13.98 -16.04
C THR A 34 26.37 -12.64 -15.31
N VAL A 35 27.54 -12.11 -14.92
CA VAL A 35 27.65 -10.77 -14.30
C VAL A 35 27.15 -9.67 -15.22
N SER A 36 27.50 -9.72 -16.51
CA SER A 36 27.04 -8.74 -17.51
C SER A 36 25.52 -8.75 -17.67
N ASN A 37 24.88 -9.92 -17.60
CA ASN A 37 23.42 -10.03 -17.65
C ASN A 37 22.76 -9.46 -16.38
N TRP A 38 23.36 -9.69 -15.20
CA TRP A 38 22.88 -9.13 -13.95
C TRP A 38 23.00 -7.60 -13.91
N GLU A 39 24.16 -7.04 -14.29
CA GLU A 39 24.36 -5.59 -14.28
C GLU A 39 23.50 -4.84 -15.31
N ARG A 40 23.04 -5.52 -16.37
CA ARG A 40 22.12 -4.97 -17.38
C ARG A 40 20.65 -5.26 -17.08
N GLY A 41 20.35 -6.01 -16.02
CA GLY A 41 18.98 -6.38 -15.66
C GLY A 41 18.33 -7.42 -16.59
N ILE A 42 19.13 -8.14 -17.38
CA ILE A 42 18.67 -9.22 -18.26
C ILE A 42 18.31 -10.49 -17.46
N SER A 43 19.02 -10.74 -16.35
CA SER A 43 18.72 -11.82 -15.42
C SER A 43 19.02 -11.41 -13.98
N THR A 44 18.50 -12.16 -13.01
CA THR A 44 18.66 -11.88 -11.59
C THR A 44 19.65 -12.87 -10.96
N PRO A 45 20.57 -12.42 -10.08
CA PRO A 45 21.44 -13.32 -9.34
C PRO A 45 20.63 -14.22 -8.39
N PRO A 46 20.90 -15.54 -8.35
CA PRO A 46 20.27 -16.43 -7.37
C PRO A 46 20.79 -16.15 -5.96
N VAL A 47 20.02 -16.55 -4.94
CA VAL A 47 20.35 -16.36 -3.51
C VAL A 47 21.74 -16.90 -3.15
N THR A 48 22.16 -17.97 -3.80
CA THR A 48 23.51 -18.55 -3.65
C THR A 48 24.60 -17.57 -4.06
N ALA A 49 24.46 -16.92 -5.23
CA ALA A 49 25.40 -15.89 -5.69
C ALA A 49 25.40 -14.67 -4.77
N LEU A 50 24.23 -14.26 -4.27
CA LEU A 50 24.09 -13.13 -3.35
C LEU A 50 24.75 -13.38 -2.01
N THR A 51 24.65 -14.61 -1.51
CA THR A 51 25.35 -15.06 -0.29
C THR A 51 26.86 -15.04 -0.48
N ILE A 52 27.34 -15.46 -1.66
CA ILE A 52 28.76 -15.41 -1.99
C ILE A 52 29.23 -13.96 -2.07
N ILE A 53 28.49 -13.08 -2.76
CA ILE A 53 28.80 -11.64 -2.85
C ILE A 53 28.86 -11.00 -1.45
N ALA A 54 27.85 -11.26 -0.59
CA ALA A 54 27.80 -10.74 0.77
C ALA A 54 29.06 -11.12 1.58
N LYS A 55 29.47 -12.40 1.49
CA LYS A 55 30.66 -12.91 2.18
C LYS A 55 31.96 -12.35 1.59
N THR A 56 32.09 -12.34 0.26
CA THR A 56 33.31 -11.93 -0.44
C THR A 56 33.61 -10.44 -0.28
N PHE A 57 32.57 -9.59 -0.19
CA PHE A 57 32.72 -8.14 -0.10
C PHE A 57 32.32 -7.57 1.27
N ASN A 58 32.13 -8.43 2.27
CA ASN A 58 31.79 -8.07 3.64
C ASN A 58 30.59 -7.09 3.75
N MET A 59 29.51 -7.43 3.03
CA MET A 59 28.28 -6.64 3.00
C MET A 59 27.14 -7.35 3.73
N PRO A 60 26.25 -6.61 4.44
CA PRO A 60 25.08 -7.20 5.05
C PRO A 60 24.17 -7.80 3.97
N LEU A 61 23.96 -9.12 4.01
CA LEU A 61 23.03 -9.81 3.10
C LEU A 61 21.62 -9.15 3.06
N PRO A 62 21.05 -8.63 4.17
CA PRO A 62 19.77 -7.91 4.14
C PRO A 62 19.78 -6.63 3.27
N GLU A 63 20.91 -5.93 3.15
CA GLU A 63 21.03 -4.75 2.27
C GLU A 63 21.06 -5.11 0.79
N ILE A 64 21.60 -6.28 0.46
CA ILE A 64 21.62 -6.81 -0.91
C ILE A 64 20.26 -7.43 -1.27
N VAL A 65 19.61 -8.10 -0.31
CA VAL A 65 18.32 -8.77 -0.49
C VAL A 65 17.16 -7.78 -0.59
N SER A 66 17.16 -6.71 0.21
CA SER A 66 16.14 -5.64 0.11
C SER A 66 16.10 -4.95 -1.27
N ALA A 67 17.18 -5.03 -2.05
CA ALA A 67 17.22 -4.55 -3.43
C ALA A 67 16.75 -5.57 -4.49
N LEU A 68 16.62 -6.85 -4.12
CA LEU A 68 15.94 -7.89 -4.92
C LEU A 68 14.42 -7.85 -4.71
N GLU A 69 13.99 -7.40 -3.52
CA GLU A 69 12.59 -7.28 -3.11
C GLU A 69 11.82 -6.20 -3.88
N GLY A 70 12.45 -5.59 -4.89
CA GLY A 70 11.78 -4.77 -5.88
C GLY A 70 10.90 -5.53 -6.87
N GLN A 71 11.07 -6.84 -7.15
CA GLN A 71 10.32 -7.47 -8.27
C GLN A 71 9.95 -8.99 -8.21
N GLN A 72 10.23 -9.81 -7.18
CA GLN A 72 9.98 -11.28 -7.31
C GLN A 72 9.44 -12.07 -6.08
N THR A 73 8.73 -11.48 -5.09
CA THR A 73 8.24 -12.22 -3.89
C THR A 73 6.71 -12.34 -3.74
N ASP A 74 5.92 -12.12 -4.80
CA ASP A 74 4.46 -12.00 -4.64
C ASP A 74 3.63 -13.27 -4.83
N LYS A 75 4.17 -14.38 -5.36
CA LYS A 75 3.38 -15.63 -5.56
C LYS A 75 3.68 -16.77 -4.57
N ALA A 76 4.86 -16.81 -3.95
CA ALA A 76 5.28 -17.96 -3.12
C ALA A 76 4.78 -17.90 -1.66
N HIS A 77 4.53 -16.70 -1.13
CA HIS A 77 4.09 -16.50 0.26
C HIS A 77 2.70 -15.86 0.37
N THR A 78 1.93 -15.80 -0.72
CA THR A 78 0.62 -15.14 -0.75
C THR A 78 -0.35 -15.77 0.26
N ALA A 79 -0.36 -17.11 0.34
CA ALA A 79 -1.23 -17.83 1.28
C ALA A 79 -0.85 -17.56 2.74
N GLU A 80 0.43 -17.55 3.08
CA GLU A 80 0.91 -17.29 4.45
C GLU A 80 0.69 -15.83 4.86
N ARG A 81 0.87 -14.89 3.92
CA ARG A 81 0.50 -13.48 4.14
C ARG A 81 -0.99 -13.34 4.39
N GLN A 82 -1.81 -14.07 3.64
CA GLN A 82 -3.26 -14.05 3.84
C GLN A 82 -3.65 -14.60 5.22
N LEU A 83 -3.03 -15.69 5.68
CA LEU A 83 -3.25 -16.22 7.03
C LEU A 83 -2.93 -15.18 8.12
N LEU A 84 -1.84 -14.42 7.98
CA LEU A 84 -1.49 -13.35 8.92
C LEU A 84 -2.47 -12.17 8.84
N VAL A 85 -2.97 -11.82 7.65
CA VAL A 85 -4.01 -10.80 7.46
C VAL A 85 -5.32 -11.24 8.12
N ASP A 86 -5.75 -12.48 7.90
CA ASP A 86 -7.00 -13.02 8.44
C ASP A 86 -6.94 -13.11 9.96
N ALA A 87 -5.80 -13.55 10.52
CA ALA A 87 -5.55 -13.56 11.96
C ALA A 87 -5.59 -12.15 12.54
N PHE A 88 -4.94 -11.19 11.90
CA PHE A 88 -4.95 -9.79 12.32
C PHE A 88 -6.36 -9.19 12.32
N LEU A 89 -7.13 -9.36 11.23
CA LEU A 89 -8.50 -8.87 11.14
C LEU A 89 -9.43 -9.54 12.15
N SER A 90 -9.28 -10.85 12.36
CA SER A 90 -10.06 -11.61 13.34
C SER A 90 -9.81 -11.16 14.78
N LEU A 91 -8.55 -10.86 15.12
CA LEU A 91 -8.17 -10.32 16.43
C LEU A 91 -8.71 -8.90 16.60
N LEU A 92 -8.55 -8.02 15.60
CA LEU A 92 -9.12 -6.68 15.63
C LEU A 92 -10.63 -6.72 15.82
N PHE A 93 -11.34 -7.59 15.11
CA PHE A 93 -12.78 -7.75 15.25
C PHE A 93 -13.18 -8.23 16.66
N ARG A 94 -12.54 -9.28 17.17
CA ARG A 94 -12.85 -9.85 18.51
C ARG A 94 -12.54 -8.89 19.65
N HIS A 95 -11.47 -8.12 19.54
CA HIS A 95 -11.00 -7.20 20.58
C HIS A 95 -11.51 -5.76 20.38
N ASN A 96 -12.56 -5.56 19.59
CA ASN A 96 -13.16 -4.25 19.32
C ASN A 96 -12.13 -3.18 18.87
N GLY A 97 -11.14 -3.63 18.10
CA GLY A 97 -10.11 -2.79 17.50
C GLY A 97 -9.02 -2.26 18.44
N VAL A 98 -8.86 -2.89 19.60
CA VAL A 98 -7.68 -2.67 20.45
C VAL A 98 -6.42 -3.16 19.73
N TYR A 99 -5.30 -2.49 19.97
CA TYR A 99 -3.99 -2.87 19.42
C TYR A 99 -3.72 -4.36 19.62
N CYS A 100 -3.30 -5.03 18.55
CA CYS A 100 -2.95 -6.45 18.55
C CYS A 100 -1.43 -6.58 18.46
N ASP A 101 -0.83 -7.27 19.42
CA ASP A 101 0.60 -7.57 19.40
C ASP A 101 0.95 -8.56 18.26
N ILE A 102 2.15 -8.42 17.68
CA ILE A 102 2.57 -9.25 16.56
C ILE A 102 2.69 -10.72 16.96
N ASP A 103 3.10 -11.03 18.19
CA ASP A 103 3.23 -12.41 18.67
C ASP A 103 1.85 -13.08 18.77
N LEU A 104 0.83 -12.33 19.18
CA LEU A 104 -0.55 -12.82 19.22
C LEU A 104 -1.10 -13.11 17.81
N ILE A 105 -0.80 -12.25 16.84
CA ILE A 105 -1.19 -12.45 15.44
C ILE A 105 -0.51 -13.69 14.86
N ILE A 106 0.78 -13.86 15.13
CA ILE A 106 1.57 -15.03 14.68
C ILE A 106 1.01 -16.33 15.27
N GLN A 107 0.70 -16.31 16.57
CA GLN A 107 0.11 -17.44 17.27
C GLN A 107 -1.24 -17.82 16.67
N GLU A 108 -2.11 -16.83 16.42
CA GLU A 108 -3.43 -17.04 15.81
C GLU A 108 -3.32 -17.58 14.37
N ALA A 109 -2.36 -17.09 13.58
CA ALA A 109 -2.13 -17.55 12.22
C ALA A 109 -1.54 -18.98 12.15
N GLY A 110 -1.01 -19.51 13.26
CA GLY A 110 -0.39 -20.83 13.32
C GLY A 110 0.91 -20.94 12.53
N ILE A 111 1.61 -19.82 12.28
CA ILE A 111 2.85 -19.77 11.50
C ILE A 111 4.05 -19.76 12.43
N ALA A 112 5.13 -20.44 12.04
CA ALA A 112 6.40 -20.40 12.76
C ALA A 112 6.90 -18.94 12.89
N HIS A 113 7.18 -18.52 14.12
CA HIS A 113 7.51 -17.12 14.45
C HIS A 113 8.62 -16.50 13.60
N GLN A 114 9.75 -17.21 13.47
CA GLN A 114 10.88 -16.75 12.65
C GLN A 114 10.55 -16.58 11.16
N HIS A 115 9.54 -17.30 10.67
CA HIS A 115 9.05 -17.17 9.30
C HIS A 115 8.05 -16.00 9.19
N ALA A 116 7.10 -15.92 10.11
CA ALA A 116 6.10 -14.86 10.11
C ALA A 116 6.72 -13.46 10.23
N ILE A 117 7.76 -13.26 11.05
CA ILE A 117 8.47 -11.98 11.15
C ILE A 117 9.14 -11.55 9.83
N LYS A 118 9.56 -12.50 8.99
CA LYS A 118 10.10 -12.20 7.65
C LYS A 118 9.01 -11.74 6.69
N LEU A 119 7.77 -12.19 6.89
CA LEU A 119 6.61 -11.78 6.10
C LEU A 119 6.08 -10.42 6.57
N PHE A 120 5.88 -10.28 7.88
CA PHE A 120 5.43 -9.06 8.54
C PHE A 120 6.14 -8.90 9.88
N ASN A 121 6.91 -7.82 10.02
CA ASN A 121 7.66 -7.52 11.24
C ASN A 121 6.84 -6.75 12.30
N SER A 122 5.60 -6.34 11.97
CA SER A 122 4.75 -5.53 12.84
C SER A 122 3.28 -5.57 12.37
N PRO A 123 2.31 -5.26 13.26
CA PRO A 123 0.91 -5.11 12.87
C PRO A 123 0.71 -3.99 11.83
N SER A 124 1.49 -2.92 11.93
CA SER A 124 1.49 -1.82 10.95
C SER A 124 1.92 -2.30 9.56
N ALA A 125 2.87 -3.23 9.45
CA ALA A 125 3.26 -3.81 8.15
C ALA A 125 2.10 -4.59 7.50
N ILE A 126 1.30 -5.30 8.30
CA ILE A 126 0.09 -6.00 7.84
C ILE A 126 -0.95 -4.97 7.37
N LEU A 127 -1.20 -3.93 8.17
CA LEU A 127 -2.13 -2.86 7.80
C LEU A 127 -1.73 -2.16 6.49
N GLN A 128 -0.44 -1.85 6.32
CA GLN A 128 0.09 -1.27 5.08
C GLN A 128 -0.05 -2.21 3.88
N TYR A 129 0.09 -3.52 4.10
CA TYR A 129 -0.12 -4.52 3.05
C TYR A 129 -1.58 -4.55 2.60
N ILE A 130 -2.53 -4.60 3.54
CA ILE A 130 -3.98 -4.50 3.24
C ILE A 130 -4.28 -3.20 2.48
N ALA A 131 -3.76 -2.08 2.98
CA ALA A 131 -3.97 -0.77 2.38
C ALA A 131 -3.47 -0.70 0.93
N LYS A 132 -2.28 -1.25 0.64
CA LYS A 132 -1.73 -1.33 -0.72
C LYS A 132 -2.55 -2.21 -1.65
N GLN A 133 -3.10 -3.32 -1.16
CA GLN A 133 -3.96 -4.19 -1.99
C GLN A 133 -5.24 -3.48 -2.40
N ILE A 134 -5.91 -2.79 -1.47
CA ILE A 134 -7.13 -2.03 -1.75
C ILE A 134 -6.80 -0.85 -2.67
N ASP A 135 -5.72 -0.12 -2.41
CA ASP A 135 -5.26 0.99 -3.27
C ASP A 135 -4.94 0.53 -4.69
N ALA A 136 -4.31 -0.64 -4.87
CA ALA A 136 -4.05 -1.21 -6.18
C ALA A 136 -5.35 -1.53 -6.95
N GLN A 137 -6.38 -2.05 -6.27
CA GLN A 137 -7.70 -2.27 -6.87
C GLN A 137 -8.37 -0.95 -7.26
N VAL A 138 -8.28 0.07 -6.42
CA VAL A 138 -8.78 1.43 -6.71
C VAL A 138 -8.07 2.00 -7.93
N ILE A 139 -6.74 1.97 -7.98
CA ILE A 139 -5.95 2.45 -9.12
C ILE A 139 -6.33 1.70 -10.41
N ALA A 140 -6.50 0.38 -10.33
CA ALA A 140 -6.94 -0.43 -11.47
C ALA A 140 -8.33 -0.01 -11.96
N ALA A 141 -9.29 0.22 -11.05
CA ALA A 141 -10.63 0.69 -11.42
C ALA A 141 -10.59 2.09 -12.06
N LEU A 142 -9.78 2.99 -11.50
CA LEU A 142 -9.62 4.36 -12.00
C LEU A 142 -8.94 4.45 -13.37
N SER A 143 -8.14 3.46 -13.75
CA SER A 143 -7.48 3.44 -15.07
C SER A 143 -8.46 3.42 -16.25
N ASN A 144 -9.71 3.03 -16.01
CA ASN A 144 -10.80 3.02 -16.99
C ASN A 144 -11.75 4.23 -16.87
N SER A 145 -11.43 5.19 -16.00
CA SER A 145 -12.31 6.34 -15.75
C SER A 145 -12.31 7.33 -16.90
N THR A 146 -13.51 7.74 -17.32
CA THR A 146 -13.74 8.85 -18.25
C THR A 146 -14.37 10.06 -17.56
N ALA A 147 -14.65 9.97 -16.25
CA ALA A 147 -15.34 11.00 -15.50
C ALA A 147 -14.44 12.22 -15.25
N THR A 148 -14.98 13.41 -15.47
CA THR A 148 -14.27 14.68 -15.21
C THR A 148 -14.49 15.19 -13.79
N ASP A 149 -15.63 14.85 -13.17
CA ASP A 149 -15.91 15.18 -11.77
C ASP A 149 -15.26 14.12 -10.85
N PRO A 150 -14.38 14.51 -9.90
CA PRO A 150 -13.81 13.57 -8.93
C PRO A 150 -14.87 12.82 -8.11
N PHE A 151 -16.04 13.39 -7.85
CA PHE A 151 -17.09 12.70 -7.09
C PHE A 151 -17.82 11.66 -7.93
N GLU A 152 -18.08 11.93 -9.21
CA GLU A 152 -18.58 10.91 -10.15
C GLU A 152 -17.56 9.79 -10.32
N MET A 153 -16.27 10.13 -10.42
CA MET A 153 -15.19 9.14 -10.48
C MET A 153 -15.16 8.24 -9.25
N ILE A 154 -15.31 8.81 -8.04
CA ILE A 154 -15.40 8.03 -6.81
C ILE A 154 -16.66 7.15 -6.84
N ALA A 155 -17.79 7.73 -7.20
CA ALA A 155 -19.08 7.06 -7.21
C ALA A 155 -19.10 5.84 -8.13
N ASP A 156 -18.55 5.98 -9.35
CA ASP A 156 -18.65 4.97 -10.41
C ASP A 156 -17.55 3.91 -10.33
N TYR A 157 -16.35 4.26 -9.84
CA TYR A 157 -15.19 3.36 -9.91
C TYR A 157 -14.62 2.97 -8.54
N VAL A 158 -14.75 3.83 -7.52
CA VAL A 158 -14.14 3.59 -6.21
C VAL A 158 -15.13 2.92 -5.26
N LEU A 159 -16.37 3.37 -5.19
CA LEU A 159 -17.39 2.78 -4.30
C LEU A 159 -17.58 1.26 -4.52
N PRO A 160 -17.62 0.73 -5.76
CA PRO A 160 -17.72 -0.71 -5.98
C PRO A 160 -16.54 -1.49 -5.37
N VAL A 161 -15.31 -1.01 -5.59
CA VAL A 161 -14.10 -1.64 -5.03
C VAL A 161 -14.15 -1.64 -3.50
N LEU A 162 -14.55 -0.53 -2.89
CA LEU A 162 -14.67 -0.45 -1.43
C LEU A 162 -15.79 -1.37 -0.91
N TYR A 163 -16.89 -1.51 -1.64
CA TYR A 163 -17.97 -2.41 -1.27
C TYR A 163 -17.54 -3.88 -1.32
N ASP A 164 -16.77 -4.28 -2.33
CA ASP A 164 -16.22 -5.64 -2.43
C ASP A 164 -15.27 -5.97 -1.27
N ASN A 165 -14.62 -4.95 -0.71
CA ASN A 165 -13.73 -5.06 0.46
C ASN A 165 -14.42 -4.68 1.78
N ASN A 166 -15.77 -4.62 1.83
CA ASN A 166 -16.49 -4.02 2.97
C ASN A 166 -16.19 -4.68 4.33
N HIS A 167 -15.95 -5.98 4.37
CA HIS A 167 -15.73 -6.70 5.62
C HIS A 167 -14.44 -6.21 6.29
N THR A 168 -13.35 -6.22 5.52
CA THR A 168 -12.05 -5.68 5.93
C THR A 168 -12.16 -4.21 6.30
N LEU A 169 -12.76 -3.39 5.44
CA LEU A 169 -12.86 -1.95 5.66
C LEU A 169 -13.69 -1.60 6.90
N LYS A 170 -14.78 -2.32 7.16
CA LYS A 170 -15.59 -2.14 8.36
C LYS A 170 -14.74 -2.34 9.62
N ILE A 171 -13.95 -3.42 9.69
CA ILE A 171 -13.03 -3.66 10.82
C ILE A 171 -12.04 -2.50 10.98
N LEU A 172 -11.44 -2.05 9.88
CA LEU A 172 -10.44 -0.97 9.88
C LEU A 172 -11.03 0.40 10.28
N TYR A 173 -12.27 0.70 9.91
CA TYR A 173 -12.95 1.94 10.27
C TYR A 173 -13.52 1.93 11.71
N THR A 174 -13.92 0.76 12.22
CA THR A 174 -14.48 0.67 13.58
C THR A 174 -13.42 0.57 14.67
N GLY A 175 -12.27 -0.05 14.37
CA GLY A 175 -11.31 -0.37 15.41
C GLY A 175 -10.43 0.81 15.82
N HIS A 176 -10.39 1.18 17.10
CA HIS A 176 -9.68 2.38 17.58
C HIS A 176 -8.22 2.49 17.12
N TYR A 177 -7.45 1.41 17.23
CA TYR A 177 -6.05 1.38 16.80
C TYR A 177 -5.95 1.47 15.27
N ALA A 178 -6.62 0.55 14.58
CA ALA A 178 -6.57 0.46 13.12
C ALA A 178 -7.03 1.76 12.47
N ASN A 179 -8.12 2.36 12.96
CA ASN A 179 -8.70 3.59 12.45
C ASN A 179 -7.72 4.76 12.50
N GLY A 180 -6.86 4.85 13.52
CA GLY A 180 -5.84 5.90 13.61
C GLY A 180 -4.82 5.82 12.47
N GLU A 181 -4.13 4.68 12.35
CA GLU A 181 -3.13 4.46 11.29
C GLU A 181 -3.77 4.40 9.90
N TRP A 182 -4.94 3.79 9.78
CA TRP A 182 -5.74 3.68 8.56
C TRP A 182 -6.16 5.05 8.03
N LEU A 183 -6.79 5.89 8.85
CA LEU A 183 -7.17 7.24 8.43
C LEU A 183 -5.94 8.11 8.13
N TYR A 184 -4.84 7.92 8.85
CA TYR A 184 -3.59 8.60 8.53
C TYR A 184 -3.07 8.22 7.14
N PHE A 185 -3.05 6.92 6.82
CA PHE A 185 -2.71 6.41 5.49
C PHE A 185 -3.62 7.01 4.42
N LEU A 186 -4.94 6.88 4.59
CA LEU A 186 -5.94 7.35 3.63
C LEU A 186 -5.80 8.84 3.36
N LYS A 187 -5.68 9.68 4.41
CA LYS A 187 -5.47 11.13 4.25
C LYS A 187 -4.22 11.41 3.43
N LYS A 188 -3.10 10.76 3.75
CA LYS A 188 -1.83 10.99 3.05
C LYS A 188 -1.90 10.61 1.56
N VAL A 189 -2.58 9.52 1.23
CA VAL A 189 -2.75 9.05 -0.14
C VAL A 189 -3.74 9.93 -0.90
N TYR A 190 -4.94 10.13 -0.37
CA TYR A 190 -6.01 10.79 -1.09
C TYR A 190 -5.93 12.32 -1.11
N ILE A 191 -5.17 12.96 -0.21
CA ILE A 191 -4.82 14.39 -0.38
C ILE A 191 -4.00 14.60 -1.66
N LYS A 192 -3.02 13.72 -1.92
CA LYS A 192 -2.21 13.81 -3.14
C LYS A 192 -3.07 13.59 -4.39
N TRP A 193 -3.99 12.62 -4.32
CA TRP A 193 -4.94 12.34 -5.40
C TRP A 193 -5.92 13.50 -5.62
N ALA A 194 -6.40 14.15 -4.56
CA ALA A 194 -7.35 15.25 -4.66
C ALA A 194 -6.71 16.55 -5.21
N THR A 195 -5.40 16.74 -5.00
CA THR A 195 -4.68 17.98 -5.31
C THR A 195 -4.88 18.50 -6.74
N PRO A 196 -4.80 17.68 -7.81
CA PRO A 196 -4.99 18.13 -9.19
C PRO A 196 -6.36 18.74 -9.46
N PHE A 197 -7.42 18.27 -8.79
CA PHE A 197 -8.78 18.80 -8.97
C PHE A 197 -8.94 20.24 -8.44
N PHE A 198 -7.97 20.74 -7.69
CA PHE A 198 -7.95 22.09 -7.13
C PHE A 198 -6.91 23.00 -7.84
N GLU A 199 -6.37 22.62 -8.99
CA GLU A 199 -5.38 23.45 -9.72
C GLU A 199 -5.95 24.82 -10.12
N ASN A 200 -7.23 24.87 -10.51
CA ASN A 200 -7.92 26.11 -10.90
C ASN A 200 -8.64 26.81 -9.72
N TYR A 201 -8.23 26.53 -8.48
CA TYR A 201 -8.87 27.08 -7.28
C TYR A 201 -8.61 28.60 -7.16
N ASN A 202 -9.67 29.40 -7.22
CA ASN A 202 -9.56 30.87 -7.21
C ASN A 202 -9.48 31.45 -5.79
N LEU A 203 -8.26 31.75 -5.35
CA LEU A 203 -8.00 32.35 -4.03
C LEU A 203 -8.62 33.74 -3.81
N GLY A 204 -8.96 34.48 -4.87
CA GLY A 204 -9.53 35.83 -4.76
C GLY A 204 -11.02 35.87 -4.43
N THR A 205 -11.73 34.74 -4.59
CA THR A 205 -13.18 34.64 -4.37
C THR A 205 -13.55 33.52 -3.39
N ALA A 206 -12.64 32.60 -3.12
CA ALA A 206 -12.91 31.48 -2.23
C ALA A 206 -12.84 31.89 -0.75
N PRO A 207 -13.72 31.33 0.11
CA PRO A 207 -13.80 31.70 1.53
C PRO A 207 -12.67 31.12 2.38
N VAL A 208 -11.87 30.18 1.85
CA VAL A 208 -10.84 29.42 2.56
C VAL A 208 -9.62 29.16 1.67
N SER A 209 -8.48 28.80 2.26
CA SER A 209 -7.28 28.45 1.50
C SER A 209 -7.48 27.16 0.67
N ARG A 210 -6.67 27.00 -0.36
CA ARG A 210 -6.68 25.80 -1.21
C ARG A 210 -6.38 24.53 -0.39
N GLU A 211 -5.41 24.60 0.53
CA GLU A 211 -5.04 23.48 1.40
C GLU A 211 -6.19 23.09 2.33
N PHE A 212 -6.87 24.10 2.90
CA PHE A 212 -8.05 23.86 3.73
C PHE A 212 -9.17 23.20 2.92
N ALA A 213 -9.44 23.67 1.70
CA ALA A 213 -10.47 23.09 0.84
C ALA A 213 -10.17 21.63 0.46
N ILE A 214 -8.92 21.31 0.11
CA ILE A 214 -8.50 19.93 -0.19
C ILE A 214 -8.66 19.04 1.04
N ASP A 215 -8.13 19.47 2.18
CA ASP A 215 -8.19 18.70 3.43
C ASP A 215 -9.63 18.47 3.90
N LEU A 216 -10.48 19.51 3.83
CA LEU A 216 -11.89 19.40 4.15
C LEU A 216 -12.59 18.41 3.20
N THR A 217 -12.37 18.52 1.90
CA THR A 217 -12.98 17.65 0.89
C THR A 217 -12.61 16.19 1.11
N VAL A 218 -11.33 15.90 1.37
CA VAL A 218 -10.90 14.52 1.67
C VAL A 218 -11.54 14.03 2.96
N LYS A 219 -11.56 14.86 4.02
CA LYS A 219 -12.16 14.48 5.31
C LYS A 219 -13.66 14.20 5.19
N THR A 220 -14.41 15.04 4.50
CA THR A 220 -15.86 14.85 4.32
C THR A 220 -16.15 13.62 3.46
N THR A 221 -15.41 13.42 2.37
CA THR A 221 -15.54 12.23 1.52
C THR A 221 -15.27 10.96 2.30
N LEU A 222 -14.17 10.91 3.06
CA LEU A 222 -13.84 9.76 3.92
C LEU A 222 -14.89 9.54 5.02
N ALA A 223 -15.46 10.61 5.57
CA ALA A 223 -16.54 10.50 6.56
C ALA A 223 -17.80 9.87 5.94
N ILE A 224 -18.20 10.28 4.74
CA ILE A 224 -19.35 9.70 4.02
C ILE A 224 -19.11 8.21 3.76
N ILE A 225 -17.96 7.87 3.18
CA ILE A 225 -17.59 6.49 2.82
C ILE A 225 -17.52 5.60 4.06
N SER A 226 -16.82 6.04 5.11
CA SER A 226 -16.71 5.26 6.36
C SER A 226 -18.06 5.07 7.04
N THR A 227 -18.91 6.10 7.06
CA THR A 227 -20.27 6.00 7.62
C THR A 227 -21.13 5.01 6.84
N TRP A 228 -21.02 4.99 5.50
CA TRP A 228 -21.72 4.02 4.66
C TRP A 228 -21.23 2.58 4.87
N LEU A 229 -19.91 2.34 4.81
CA LEU A 229 -19.34 1.00 4.94
C LEU A 229 -19.51 0.38 6.33
N THR A 230 -19.63 1.20 7.37
CA THR A 230 -19.77 0.71 8.75
C THR A 230 -21.21 0.37 9.14
N GLN A 231 -22.20 0.61 8.25
CA GLN A 231 -23.58 0.20 8.47
C GLN A 231 -23.69 -1.33 8.69
N PRO A 232 -24.73 -1.82 9.41
CA PRO A 232 -24.96 -3.25 9.57
C PRO A 232 -24.98 -3.99 8.23
N ILE A 233 -25.69 -3.43 7.24
CA ILE A 233 -25.76 -3.90 5.86
C ILE A 233 -25.65 -2.66 4.97
N PRO A 234 -24.46 -2.33 4.42
CA PRO A 234 -24.30 -1.21 3.51
C PRO A 234 -25.14 -1.41 2.25
N THR A 235 -25.82 -0.35 1.80
CA THR A 235 -26.54 -0.33 0.53
C THR A 235 -25.58 -0.59 -0.63
N LYS A 236 -26.07 -1.21 -1.71
CA LYS A 236 -25.23 -1.50 -2.88
C LYS A 236 -24.68 -0.22 -3.52
N PRO A 237 -23.52 -0.28 -4.19
CA PRO A 237 -22.91 0.90 -4.83
C PRO A 237 -23.85 1.64 -5.77
N ASP A 238 -24.59 0.94 -6.63
CA ASP A 238 -25.51 1.55 -7.60
C ASP A 238 -26.61 2.38 -6.92
N ASP A 239 -27.16 1.86 -5.82
CA ASP A 239 -28.19 2.54 -5.04
C ASP A 239 -27.59 3.69 -4.22
N PHE A 240 -26.40 3.47 -3.65
CA PHE A 240 -25.71 4.48 -2.83
C PHE A 240 -25.15 5.63 -3.66
N ARG A 241 -24.87 5.41 -4.95
CA ARG A 241 -24.32 6.40 -5.89
C ARG A 241 -25.03 7.74 -5.81
N GLN A 242 -26.36 7.74 -5.90
CA GLN A 242 -27.16 8.97 -5.90
C GLN A 242 -27.09 9.68 -4.56
N THR A 243 -27.14 8.91 -3.47
CA THR A 243 -26.97 9.45 -2.11
C THR A 243 -25.59 10.06 -1.94
N PHE A 244 -24.53 9.39 -2.39
CA PHE A 244 -23.16 9.89 -2.32
C PHE A 244 -23.01 11.23 -3.05
N LEU A 245 -23.43 11.30 -4.32
CA LEU A 245 -23.35 12.53 -5.12
C LEU A 245 -24.18 13.66 -4.50
N HIS A 246 -25.38 13.35 -4.02
CA HIS A 246 -26.21 14.32 -3.32
C HIS A 246 -25.51 14.89 -2.08
N LEU A 247 -24.90 14.03 -1.24
CA LEU A 247 -24.16 14.47 -0.05
C LEU A 247 -22.90 15.28 -0.39
N THR A 248 -22.25 15.03 -1.53
CA THR A 248 -21.03 15.75 -1.93
C THR A 248 -21.30 17.06 -2.66
N HIS A 249 -22.43 17.18 -3.36
CA HIS A 249 -22.77 18.37 -4.14
C HIS A 249 -23.72 19.33 -3.40
N THR A 250 -24.38 18.86 -2.33
CA THR A 250 -25.36 19.65 -1.58
C THR A 250 -24.73 20.26 -0.33
N PRO A 251 -24.88 21.57 -0.08
CA PRO A 251 -24.44 22.19 1.17
C PRO A 251 -25.07 21.49 2.39
N ILE A 252 -24.28 21.25 3.44
CA ILE A 252 -24.74 20.56 4.66
C ILE A 252 -26.04 21.17 5.23
N ALA A 253 -26.20 22.49 5.16
CA ALA A 253 -27.39 23.19 5.64
C ALA A 253 -28.72 22.70 4.99
N GLN A 254 -28.67 22.22 3.74
CA GLN A 254 -29.82 21.70 3.02
C GLN A 254 -30.11 20.22 3.32
N ILE A 255 -29.16 19.49 3.92
CA ILE A 255 -29.33 18.09 4.31
C ILE A 255 -30.13 17.98 5.63
N VAL A 256 -30.04 19.00 6.51
CA VAL A 256 -30.67 18.99 7.85
C VAL A 256 -32.06 19.66 7.87
N SER A 257 -32.49 20.25 6.76
CA SER A 257 -33.82 20.86 6.62
C SER A 257 -34.68 19.95 5.75
N PRO A 258 -35.73 19.30 6.30
CA PRO A 258 -36.56 18.35 5.56
C PRO A 258 -37.38 18.99 4.43
#